data_AF-A0A2T4JT75-F1
#
_entry.id   AF-A0A2T4JT75-F1
#
_cell.length_a   1.000
_cell.length_b   1.000
_cell.length_c   1.000
_cell.angle_alpha   90.00
_cell.angle_beta   90.00
_cell.angle_gamma   90.00
#
_symmetry.space_group_name_H-M   'P 1'
#
loop_
_entity.id
_entity.type
_entity.pdbx_description
1 polymer ?
#
loop_
_entity_poly.entity_id
_entity_poly.type
_entity_poly.pdbx_seq_one_letter_code
_entity_poly.pdbx_strand_id
1 'polypeptide(L)'
;EVARMTLILRGRRFGFSLEEIRQWLLIYRQKGTRPQMEAWLTMADRQLAELARQRAELELAIADLAALRDQAAAALEEPEG
;
A
#
# COMPACT_ATOMS: atom_id res chain seq x y z
N GLU A 1 -21.29 11.38 -9.80
CA GLU A 1 -20.28 12.18 -9.07
C GLU A 1 -19.69 11.51 -7.84
N VAL A 2 -20.48 10.83 -6.99
CA VAL A 2 -20.01 10.19 -5.74
C VAL A 2 -18.76 9.30 -5.91
N ALA A 3 -18.69 8.48 -6.96
CA ALA A 3 -17.52 7.62 -7.22
C ALA A 3 -16.20 8.40 -7.32
N ARG A 4 -16.23 9.62 -7.88
CA ARG A 4 -15.04 10.46 -8.08
C ARG A 4 -14.57 11.08 -6.77
N MET A 5 -15.49 11.50 -5.90
CA MET A 5 -15.18 11.99 -4.56
C MET A 5 -14.67 10.88 -3.65
N THR A 6 -15.25 9.69 -3.73
CA THR A 6 -14.77 8.52 -2.98
C THR A 6 -13.32 8.15 -3.37
N LEU A 7 -12.95 8.31 -4.64
CA LEU A 7 -11.60 8.05 -5.13
C LEU A 7 -10.57 9.08 -4.64
N ILE A 8 -10.93 10.36 -4.60
CA ILE A 8 -10.07 11.41 -4.03
C ILE A 8 -9.84 11.18 -2.53
N LEU A 9 -10.91 10.82 -1.80
CA LEU A 9 -10.84 10.58 -0.35
C LEU A 9 -10.10 9.29 0.01
N ARG A 10 -10.18 8.25 -0.83
CA ARG A 10 -9.49 6.97 -0.59
C ARG A 10 -8.09 6.89 -1.21
N GLY A 11 -7.78 7.71 -2.22
CA GLY A 11 -6.51 7.64 -2.93
C GLY A 11 -5.29 7.80 -2.03
N ARG A 12 -5.39 8.70 -1.04
CA ARG A 12 -4.34 8.90 -0.03
C ARG A 12 -4.16 7.69 0.89
N ARG A 13 -5.23 6.94 1.20
CA ARG A 13 -5.16 5.70 2.00
C ARG A 13 -4.50 4.55 1.23
N PHE A 14 -4.62 4.54 -0.09
CA PHE A 14 -4.02 3.51 -0.92
C PHE A 14 -2.57 3.79 -1.31
N GLY A 15 -2.04 4.98 -0.99
CA GLY A 15 -0.66 5.36 -1.30
C GLY A 15 -0.48 6.07 -2.64
N PHE A 16 -1.56 6.50 -3.30
CA PHE A 16 -1.46 7.32 -4.51
C PHE A 16 -0.99 8.73 -4.18
N SER A 17 -0.09 9.26 -5.02
CA SER A 17 0.32 10.66 -4.93
C SER A 17 -0.79 11.61 -5.44
N LEU A 18 -0.74 12.87 -4.99
CA LEU A 18 -1.66 13.91 -5.47
C LEU A 18 -1.52 14.15 -6.98
N GLU A 19 -0.31 14.00 -7.53
CA GLU A 19 -0.06 14.17 -8.97
C GLU A 19 -0.68 13.04 -9.78
N GLU A 20 -0.59 11.79 -9.33
CA GLU A 20 -1.23 10.65 -10.02
C GLU A 20 -2.76 10.78 -10.03
N ILE A 21 -3.36 11.21 -8.92
CA ILE A 21 -4.80 11.50 -8.86
C ILE A 21 -5.15 12.63 -9.82
N ARG A 22 -4.33 13.69 -9.90
CA ARG A 22 -4.52 14.80 -10.85
C ARG A 22 -4.48 14.33 -12.30
N GLN A 23 -3.48 13.54 -12.69
CA GLN A 23 -3.35 13.00 -14.04
C GLN A 23 -4.55 12.13 -14.43
N TRP A 24 -4.99 11.26 -13.52
CA TRP A 24 -6.17 10.43 -13.73
C TRP A 24 -7.46 11.24 -13.94
N LEU A 25 -7.65 12.33 -13.19
CA LEU A 25 -8.78 13.25 -13.36
C LEU A 25 -8.73 14.02 -14.70
N LEU A 26 -7.55 14.26 -15.27
CA LEU A 26 -7.39 14.92 -16.57
C LEU A 26 -7.82 14.03 -17.74
N ILE A 27 -7.59 12.71 -17.67
CA ILE A 27 -8.00 11.73 -18.70
C ILE A 27 -9.52 11.79 -18.95
N TYR A 28 -10.31 11.94 -17.89
CA TYR A 28 -11.77 12.06 -17.97
C TYR A 28 -12.22 13.21 -18.86
N ARG A 29 -11.58 14.38 -18.73
CA ARG A 29 -11.97 15.58 -19.49
C ARG A 29 -11.79 15.43 -20.99
N GLN A 30 -10.91 14.53 -21.43
CA GLN A 30 -10.50 14.44 -22.83
C GLN A 30 -11.11 13.24 -23.56
N LYS A 31 -11.39 12.11 -22.88
CA LYS A 31 -11.69 10.84 -23.56
C LYS A 31 -12.93 10.08 -23.04
N GLY A 32 -13.66 10.62 -22.07
CA GLY A 32 -14.86 9.98 -21.50
C GLY A 32 -14.58 8.85 -20.51
N THR A 33 -15.62 8.08 -20.13
CA THR A 33 -15.59 7.19 -18.97
C THR A 33 -14.76 5.91 -19.16
N ARG A 34 -14.76 5.29 -20.34
CA ARG A 34 -14.06 4.01 -20.57
C ARG A 34 -12.53 4.13 -20.44
N PRO A 35 -11.86 5.08 -21.11
CA PRO A 35 -10.41 5.26 -20.96
C PRO A 35 -10.00 5.66 -19.53
N GLN A 36 -10.90 6.34 -18.80
CA GLN A 36 -10.67 6.64 -17.38
C GLN A 36 -10.66 5.37 -16.52
N MET A 37 -11.58 4.44 -16.78
CA MET A 37 -11.64 3.16 -16.05
C MET A 37 -10.44 2.27 -16.39
N GLU A 38 -10.02 2.22 -17.65
CA GLU A 38 -8.81 1.49 -18.06
C GLU A 38 -7.56 2.05 -17.36
N ALA A 39 -7.40 3.38 -17.32
CA ALA A 39 -6.31 4.02 -16.57
C ALA A 39 -6.39 3.74 -15.06
N TRP A 40 -7.60 3.71 -14.49
CA TRP A 40 -7.81 3.38 -13.08
C TRP A 40 -7.36 1.94 -12.76
N LEU A 41 -7.72 0.97 -13.61
CA LEU A 41 -7.34 -0.43 -13.41
C LEU A 41 -5.81 -0.57 -13.38
N THR A 42 -5.11 0.03 -14.34
CA THR A 42 -3.63 0.03 -14.37
C THR A 42 -3.02 0.63 -13.11
N MET A 43 -3.56 1.76 -12.63
CA MET A 43 -3.08 2.39 -11.39
C MET A 43 -3.33 1.50 -10.17
N ALA A 44 -4.51 0.88 -10.09
CA ALA A 44 -4.88 0.00 -9.00
C ALA A 44 -4.01 -1.25 -8.96
N ASP A 45 -3.76 -1.90 -10.10
CA ASP A 45 -2.92 -3.10 -10.19
C ASP A 45 -1.49 -2.81 -9.71
N ARG A 46 -0.90 -1.69 -10.16
CA ARG A 46 0.43 -1.26 -9.70
C ARG A 46 0.45 -1.04 -8.19
N GLN A 47 -0.57 -0.38 -7.66
CA GLN A 47 -0.62 -0.07 -6.23
C GLN A 47 -0.86 -1.32 -5.38
N LEU A 48 -1.65 -2.27 -5.86
CA LEU A 48 -1.86 -3.55 -5.20
C LEU A 48 -0.56 -4.36 -5.14
N ALA A 49 0.21 -4.40 -6.22
CA ALA A 49 1.51 -5.07 -6.25
C ALA A 49 2.49 -4.46 -5.23
N GLU A 50 2.54 -3.14 -5.14
CA GLU A 50 3.39 -2.44 -4.17
C GLU A 50 2.95 -2.69 -2.72
N LEU A 51 1.64 -2.63 -2.43
CA LEU A 51 1.11 -2.94 -1.11
C LEU A 51 1.39 -4.40 -0.71
N ALA A 52 1.29 -5.34 -1.66
CA ALA A 52 1.62 -6.74 -1.41
C ALA A 52 3.11 -6.93 -1.09
N ARG A 53 4.01 -6.24 -1.81
CA ARG A 53 5.44 -6.22 -1.53
C ARG A 53 5.74 -5.66 -0.14
N GLN A 54 5.19 -4.49 0.18
CA GLN A 54 5.35 -3.86 1.51
C GLN A 54 4.83 -4.76 2.63
N ARG A 55 3.70 -5.45 2.44
CA ARG A 55 3.18 -6.42 3.40
C ARG A 55 4.17 -7.57 3.63
N ALA A 56 4.73 -8.14 2.56
CA ALA A 56 5.70 -9.24 2.69
C ALA A 56 6.96 -8.81 3.44
N GLU A 57 7.47 -7.61 3.15
CA GLU A 57 8.62 -7.03 3.86
C GLU A 57 8.33 -6.78 5.34
N LEU A 58 7.14 -6.27 5.65
CA LEU A 58 6.70 -6.07 7.03
C LEU A 58 6.60 -7.41 7.78
N GLU A 59 6.03 -8.44 7.16
CA GLU A 59 5.92 -9.76 7.78
C GLU A 59 7.29 -10.37 8.09
N LEU A 60 8.27 -10.22 7.18
CA LEU A 60 9.66 -10.65 7.43
C LEU A 60 10.27 -9.88 8.60
N ALA A 61 10.16 -8.55 8.61
CA ALA A 61 10.71 -7.73 9.69
C ALA A 61 10.09 -8.06 11.05
N ILE A 62 8.78 -8.34 11.09
CA ILE A 62 8.08 -8.78 12.30
C ILE A 62 8.62 -10.13 12.79
N ALA A 63 8.79 -11.10 11.87
CA ALA A 63 9.31 -12.42 12.21
C ALA A 63 10.73 -12.35 12.78
N ASP A 64 11.61 -11.58 12.14
CA ASP A 64 12.99 -11.38 12.59
C ASP A 64 13.05 -10.72 13.97
N LEU A 65 12.26 -9.67 14.20
CA LEU A 65 12.20 -8.99 15.49
C LEU A 65 11.64 -9.89 16.59
N ALA A 66 10.63 -10.70 16.29
CA ALA A 66 10.06 -11.66 17.23
C ALA A 66 11.10 -12.70 17.64
N ALA A 67 11.84 -13.26 16.69
CA ALA A 67 12.89 -14.23 16.96
C ALA A 67 14.02 -13.63 17.82
N LEU A 68 14.45 -12.41 17.54
CA LEU A 68 15.44 -11.70 18.35
C LEU A 68 14.94 -11.45 19.78
N ARG A 69 13.67 -11.07 19.93
CA ARG A 69 13.04 -10.90 21.25
C ARG A 69 13.04 -12.21 22.04
N ASP A 70 12.65 -13.31 21.42
CA ASP A 70 12.59 -14.62 22.08
C ASP A 70 13.97 -15.11 22.50
N GLN A 71 14.99 -14.92 21.67
CA GLN A 71 16.39 -15.19 22.02
C GLN A 71 16.85 -14.37 23.21
N ALA A 72 16.56 -13.06 23.22
CA ALA A 72 16.90 -12.19 24.34
C ALA A 72 16.16 -12.58 25.63
N ALA A 73 14.90 -13.00 25.54
CA ALA A 73 14.13 -13.47 26.68
C ALA A 73 14.72 -14.78 27.26
N ALA A 74 15.05 -15.75 26.41
CA ALA A 74 15.66 -17.01 26.84
C ALA A 74 17.01 -16.78 27.54
N ALA A 75 17.84 -15.87 27.03
CA ALA A 75 19.12 -15.52 27.63
C ALA A 75 19.01 -14.92 29.04
N LEU A 76 17.85 -14.36 29.41
CA LEU A 76 17.59 -13.83 30.76
C LEU A 76 17.06 -14.90 31.74
N GLU A 77 16.60 -16.04 31.22
CA GLU A 77 16.09 -17.16 32.02
C GLU A 77 17.18 -18.18 32.39
N GLU A 78 18.33 -18.14 31.69
CA GLU A 78 19.51 -18.90 32.09
C GLU A 78 20.14 -18.24 33.33
N PRO A 79 20.17 -18.91 34.49
CA PRO A 79 20.88 -18.37 35.65
C PRO A 79 22.36 -18.26 35.28
N GLU A 80 22.96 -17.08 35.49
CA GLU A 80 24.41 -16.93 35.48
C GLU A 80 24.98 -18.02 36.41
N GLY A 81 25.73 -18.97 35.82
CA GLY A 81 26.41 -20.02 36.55
C GLY A 81 27.43 -19.46 37.53
#